data_AF-A0A965B4S0-F1
#
_entry.id   AF-A0A965B4S0-F1
#
_cell.length_a   1.000
_cell.length_b   1.000
_cell.length_c   1.000
_cell.angle_alpha   90.00
_cell.angle_beta   90.00
_cell.angle_gamma   90.00
#
_symmetry.space_group_name_H-M   'P 1'
#
loop_
_entity.id
_entity.type
_entity.pdbx_description
1 polymer ?
#
loop_
_entity_poly.entity_id
_entity_poly.type
_entity_poly.pdbx_seq_one_letter_code
_entity_poly.pdbx_strand_id
1 'polypeptide(L)'
;EIGDGFETARRRGSRAHDEMFPGPGGVQRSTNRAGGLEGGMTNGQPLRVRAAMKPISTVPRALATVDLATGQEAVAIHQRSDVCAVPAAGVVAETMVALVLARAALEKFGGDSLTETRRNIAGYLRAVADREAFDGSASVLSG
;
A
#
# COMPACT_ATOMS: atom_id res chain seq x y z
N GLU A 1 -7.56 2.34 -0.56
CA GLU A 1 -6.85 3.53 -1.05
C GLU A 1 -5.35 3.37 -0.87
N ILE A 2 -4.56 4.01 -1.72
CA ILE A 2 -3.10 4.11 -1.60
C ILE A 2 -2.74 5.55 -1.22
N GLY A 3 -1.84 5.73 -0.25
CA GLY A 3 -1.39 7.04 0.19
C GLY A 3 -2.51 7.89 0.78
N ASP A 4 -2.73 9.06 0.19
CA ASP A 4 -3.82 9.97 0.52
C ASP A 4 -5.11 9.68 -0.30
N GLY A 5 -5.04 8.78 -1.29
CA GLY A 5 -6.23 8.17 -1.88
C GLY A 5 -7.23 9.15 -2.48
N PHE A 6 -8.49 9.08 -2.02
CA PHE A 6 -9.55 9.96 -2.49
C PHE A 6 -9.30 11.43 -2.17
N GLU A 7 -8.52 11.75 -1.13
CA GLU A 7 -8.14 13.12 -0.83
C GLU A 7 -7.21 13.69 -1.91
N THR A 8 -6.32 12.88 -2.49
CA THR A 8 -5.46 13.30 -3.61
C THR A 8 -6.29 13.75 -4.82
N ALA A 9 -7.42 13.10 -5.09
CA ALA A 9 -8.31 13.45 -6.20
C ALA A 9 -8.99 14.82 -6.04
N ARG A 10 -8.98 15.39 -4.82
CA ARG A 10 -9.54 16.70 -4.50
C ARG A 10 -8.49 17.82 -4.52
N ARG A 11 -7.22 17.48 -4.75
CA ARG A 11 -6.11 18.43 -4.73
C ARG A 11 -5.79 18.94 -6.14
N ARG A 12 -5.24 20.16 -6.18
CA ARG A 12 -4.55 20.66 -7.37
C ARG A 12 -3.27 19.85 -7.58
N GLY A 13 -2.89 19.60 -8.84
CA GLY A 13 -1.66 18.87 -9.17
C GLY A 13 -0.41 19.44 -8.48
N SER A 14 -0.31 20.76 -8.34
CA SER A 14 0.79 21.43 -7.63
C SER A 14 0.95 21.09 -6.15
N ARG A 15 -0.02 20.38 -5.54
CA ARG A 15 0.02 19.93 -4.14
C ARG A 15 -0.35 18.45 -3.98
N ALA A 16 -0.49 17.73 -5.08
CA ALA A 16 -0.96 16.34 -5.07
C ALA A 16 0.19 15.33 -4.97
N HIS A 17 1.37 15.69 -5.48
CA HIS A 17 2.51 14.79 -5.66
C HIS A 17 3.59 14.97 -4.60
N ASP A 18 4.59 14.11 -4.65
CA ASP A 18 5.74 14.12 -3.74
C ASP A 18 6.97 14.63 -4.48
N GLU A 19 7.39 15.86 -4.16
CA GLU A 19 8.56 16.49 -4.77
C GLU A 19 9.85 15.76 -4.37
N MET A 20 10.80 15.74 -5.31
CA MET A 20 12.07 15.04 -5.20
C MET A 20 13.22 16.03 -5.03
N PHE A 21 14.10 15.74 -4.08
CA PHE A 21 15.24 16.57 -3.71
C PHE A 21 16.51 15.71 -3.67
N PRO A 22 17.69 16.26 -4.00
CA PRO A 22 18.94 15.56 -3.75
C PRO A 22 19.15 15.39 -2.23
N GLY A 23 19.71 14.25 -1.83
CA GLY A 23 20.04 13.99 -0.43
C GLY A 23 21.16 12.95 -0.28
N PRO A 24 21.66 12.77 0.95
CA PRO A 24 22.66 11.74 1.24
C PRO A 24 22.08 10.36 0.91
N GLY A 25 22.77 9.62 0.04
CA GLY A 25 22.37 8.27 -0.36
C GLY A 25 21.23 8.20 -1.38
N GLY A 26 20.96 9.28 -2.13
CA GLY A 26 20.03 9.27 -3.27
C GLY A 26 18.92 10.31 -3.18
N VAL A 27 17.89 10.14 -4.01
CA VAL A 27 16.76 11.07 -4.09
C VAL A 27 15.89 10.96 -2.83
N GLN A 28 15.64 12.09 -2.18
CA GLN A 28 14.74 12.20 -1.03
C GLN A 28 13.42 12.86 -1.42
N ARG A 29 12.37 12.61 -0.64
CA ARG A 29 11.06 13.25 -0.78
C ARG A 29 10.66 13.86 0.56
N SER A 30 10.05 15.04 0.53
CA SER A 30 9.58 15.74 1.73
C SER A 30 8.20 15.26 2.19
N THR A 31 7.43 14.61 1.30
CA THR A 31 6.10 14.06 1.59
C THR A 31 5.95 12.65 1.01
N ASN A 32 4.89 11.96 1.43
CA ASN A 32 4.52 10.63 0.95
C ASN A 32 2.99 10.53 0.72
N ARG A 33 2.46 11.42 -0.11
CA ARG A 33 1.06 11.51 -0.53
C ARG A 33 0.69 10.37 -1.49
N ALA A 34 1.65 9.94 -2.31
CA ALA A 34 1.53 8.80 -3.20
C ALA A 34 1.52 7.45 -2.43
N GLY A 35 1.90 7.45 -1.15
CA GLY A 35 1.83 6.27 -0.29
C GLY A 35 2.80 5.17 -0.68
N GLY A 36 4.01 5.54 -1.11
CA GLY A 36 5.07 4.60 -1.48
C GLY A 36 4.95 4.04 -2.89
N LEU A 37 3.93 4.41 -3.68
CA LEU A 37 3.73 3.92 -5.04
C LEU A 37 3.59 5.05 -6.06
N GLU A 38 4.41 5.02 -7.10
CA GLU A 38 4.32 5.89 -8.26
C GLU A 38 4.44 5.05 -9.54
N GLY A 39 3.59 5.28 -10.53
CA GLY A 39 3.61 4.50 -11.78
C GLY A 39 3.42 2.98 -11.58
N GLY A 40 2.78 2.56 -10.49
CA GLY A 40 2.60 1.14 -10.15
C GLY A 40 3.80 0.46 -9.50
N MET A 41 4.86 1.20 -9.15
CA MET A 41 6.08 0.66 -8.55
C MET A 41 6.38 1.29 -7.19
N THR A 42 7.07 0.55 -6.32
CA THR A 42 7.58 1.08 -5.04
C THR A 42 8.64 2.15 -5.29
N ASN A 43 8.47 3.33 -4.69
CA ASN A 43 9.37 4.48 -4.90
C ASN A 43 10.38 4.70 -3.75
N GLY A 44 10.47 3.74 -2.82
CA GLY A 44 11.35 3.78 -1.64
C GLY A 44 10.73 4.44 -0.39
N GLN A 45 9.60 5.13 -0.52
CA GLN A 45 8.86 5.65 0.65
C GLN A 45 7.99 4.57 1.31
N PRO A 46 7.56 4.76 2.58
CA PRO A 46 6.67 3.83 3.25
C PRO A 46 5.40 3.53 2.43
N LEU A 47 5.12 2.26 2.17
CA LEU A 47 3.88 1.83 1.52
C LEU A 47 2.70 2.08 2.46
N ARG A 48 1.72 2.86 2.01
CA ARG A 48 0.51 3.18 2.79
C ARG A 48 -0.73 2.69 2.06
N VAL A 49 -1.41 1.72 2.65
CA VAL A 49 -2.67 1.15 2.14
C VAL A 49 -3.77 1.34 3.18
N ARG A 50 -4.94 1.79 2.74
CA ARG A 50 -6.15 1.91 3.58
C ARG A 50 -7.27 1.06 3.00
N ALA A 51 -8.02 0.39 3.86
CA ALA A 51 -9.20 -0.38 3.49
C ALA A 51 -10.44 0.19 4.19
N ALA A 52 -11.57 0.22 3.47
CA ALA A 52 -12.86 0.53 4.05
C ALA A 52 -13.61 -0.78 4.31
N MET A 53 -13.94 -1.03 5.57
CA MET A 53 -14.67 -2.24 5.98
C MET A 53 -16.10 -1.84 6.37
N LYS A 54 -17.09 -2.38 5.67
CA LYS A 54 -18.49 -2.26 6.11
C LYS A 54 -18.69 -3.00 7.45
N PRO A 55 -19.66 -2.61 8.29
CA PRO A 55 -20.08 -3.44 9.41
C PRO A 55 -20.44 -4.84 8.91
N ILE A 56 -19.75 -5.87 9.42
CA ILE A 56 -19.92 -7.24 8.92
C ILE A 56 -20.97 -8.03 9.69
N SER A 57 -21.24 -7.64 10.94
CA SER A 57 -22.25 -8.27 11.77
C SER A 57 -23.62 -7.70 11.41
N THR A 58 -24.54 -8.57 11.00
CA THR A 58 -25.94 -8.22 10.76
C THR A 58 -26.56 -7.69 12.05
N VAL A 59 -27.21 -6.53 11.99
CA VAL A 59 -27.88 -5.94 13.14
C VAL A 59 -29.12 -6.78 13.49
N PRO A 60 -29.24 -7.32 14.72
CA PRO A 60 -30.37 -8.15 15.09
C PRO A 60 -31.71 -7.43 14.91
N ARG A 61 -32.65 -8.10 14.24
CA ARG A 61 -34.03 -7.64 14.00
C ARG A 61 -34.19 -6.36 13.16
N ALA A 62 -33.14 -5.85 12.52
CA ALA A 62 -33.20 -4.57 11.81
C ALA A 62 -33.33 -4.69 10.28
N LEU A 63 -32.96 -5.83 9.69
CA LEU A 63 -32.90 -5.97 8.23
C LEU A 63 -34.02 -6.88 7.72
N ALA A 64 -34.89 -6.34 6.86
CA ALA A 64 -35.86 -7.11 6.11
C ALA A 64 -35.16 -7.97 5.05
N THR A 65 -35.68 -9.17 4.83
CA THR A 65 -35.22 -10.11 3.80
C THR A 65 -36.38 -10.98 3.33
N VAL A 66 -36.11 -11.99 2.50
CA VAL A 66 -37.11 -12.92 1.97
C VAL A 66 -36.72 -14.33 2.37
N ASP A 67 -37.69 -15.10 2.87
CA ASP A 67 -37.53 -16.54 3.02
C ASP A 67 -37.66 -17.21 1.64
N LEU A 68 -36.55 -17.78 1.16
CA LEU A 68 -36.49 -18.39 -0.17
C LEU A 68 -37.31 -19.70 -0.28
N ALA A 69 -37.68 -20.34 0.82
CA ALA A 69 -38.54 -21.52 0.80
C ALA A 69 -40.01 -21.17 0.57
N THR A 70 -40.46 -20.01 1.08
CA THR A 70 -41.88 -19.61 1.08
C THR A 70 -42.17 -18.40 0.18
N GLY A 71 -41.15 -17.65 -0.22
CA GLY A 71 -41.26 -16.39 -0.96
C GLY A 71 -41.79 -15.21 -0.13
N GLN A 72 -41.97 -15.38 1.19
CA GLN A 72 -42.55 -14.38 2.07
C GLN A 72 -41.50 -13.45 2.69
N GLU A 73 -41.96 -12.30 3.18
CA GLU A 73 -41.14 -11.38 3.98
C GLU A 73 -40.62 -12.07 5.26
N ALA A 74 -39.36 -11.83 5.57
CA ALA A 74 -38.68 -12.34 6.75
C ALA A 74 -37.73 -11.29 7.34
N VAL A 75 -37.18 -11.59 8.51
CA VAL A 75 -36.17 -10.76 9.17
C VAL A 75 -34.84 -11.50 9.18
N ALA A 76 -33.77 -10.83 8.75
CA ALA A 76 -32.46 -11.44 8.65
C ALA A 76 -31.94 -11.87 10.03
N ILE A 77 -31.45 -13.10 10.10
CA ILE A 77 -30.74 -13.62 11.27
C ILE A 77 -29.28 -13.15 11.28
N HIS A 78 -28.75 -12.87 12.47
CA HIS A 78 -27.32 -12.61 12.64
C HIS A 78 -26.58 -13.93 12.85
N GLN A 79 -25.36 -14.05 12.33
CA GLN A 79 -24.51 -15.24 12.47
C GLN A 79 -23.33 -15.01 13.43
N ARG A 80 -23.09 -13.76 13.81
CA ARG A 80 -22.00 -13.33 14.70
C ARG A 80 -22.48 -12.12 15.50
N SER A 81 -21.90 -11.91 16.69
CA SER A 81 -22.40 -10.94 17.67
C SER A 81 -21.41 -9.83 18.03
N ASP A 82 -20.21 -9.83 17.45
CA ASP A 82 -19.25 -8.74 17.64
C ASP A 82 -19.75 -7.44 17.00
N VAL A 83 -19.48 -6.32 17.66
CA VAL A 83 -19.91 -4.99 17.22
C VAL A 83 -18.94 -4.41 16.17
N CYS A 84 -17.64 -4.69 16.31
CA CYS A 84 -16.61 -4.15 15.43
C CYS A 84 -15.49 -5.17 15.21
N ALA A 85 -15.19 -5.44 13.94
CA ALA A 85 -14.10 -6.31 13.51
C ALA A 85 -12.96 -5.56 12.80
N VAL A 86 -13.00 -4.22 12.79
CA VAL A 86 -11.99 -3.39 12.10
C VAL A 86 -10.56 -3.66 12.58
N PRO A 87 -10.27 -3.81 13.89
CA PRO A 87 -8.91 -4.14 14.34
C PRO A 87 -8.40 -5.47 13.78
N ALA A 88 -9.23 -6.52 13.82
CA ALA A 88 -8.87 -7.83 13.27
C ALA A 88 -8.71 -7.78 11.73
N ALA A 89 -9.57 -7.02 11.05
CA ALA A 89 -9.45 -6.81 9.61
C ALA A 89 -8.16 -6.05 9.23
N GLY A 90 -7.61 -5.21 10.12
CA GLY A 90 -6.30 -4.61 9.95
C GLY A 90 -5.18 -5.65 9.80
N VAL A 91 -5.15 -6.66 10.69
CA VAL A 91 -4.18 -7.76 10.62
C VAL A 91 -4.35 -8.58 9.33
N VAL A 92 -5.59 -8.81 8.91
CA VAL A 92 -5.86 -9.48 7.62
C VAL A 92 -5.35 -8.62 6.46
N ALA A 93 -5.57 -7.31 6.48
CA ALA A 93 -5.08 -6.40 5.45
C ALA A 93 -3.54 -6.39 5.38
N GLU A 94 -2.85 -6.38 6.52
CA GLU A 94 -1.38 -6.52 6.58
C GLU A 94 -0.91 -7.83 5.95
N THR A 95 -1.60 -8.93 6.26
CA THR A 95 -1.30 -10.25 5.68
C THR A 95 -1.42 -10.23 4.16
N MET A 96 -2.49 -9.64 3.63
CA MET A 96 -2.69 -9.53 2.18
C MET A 96 -1.62 -8.65 1.51
N VAL A 97 -1.22 -7.55 2.15
CA VAL A 97 -0.12 -6.69 1.67
C VAL A 97 1.20 -7.47 1.67
N ALA A 98 1.51 -8.20 2.74
CA ALA A 98 2.74 -8.98 2.85
C ALA A 98 2.82 -10.07 1.76
N LEU A 99 1.73 -10.78 1.48
CA LEU A 99 1.67 -11.77 0.40
C LEU A 99 1.96 -11.16 -0.98
N VAL A 100 1.36 -10.00 -1.28
CA VAL A 100 1.57 -9.32 -2.56
C VAL A 100 3.00 -8.79 -2.68
N LEU A 101 3.56 -8.22 -1.61
CA LEU A 101 4.94 -7.73 -1.61
C LEU A 101 5.95 -8.85 -1.73
N ALA A 102 5.75 -9.96 -1.03
CA ALA A 102 6.61 -11.14 -1.13
C ALA A 102 6.59 -11.70 -2.57
N ARG A 103 5.40 -11.82 -3.18
CA ARG A 103 5.28 -12.23 -4.58
C ARG A 103 6.00 -11.27 -5.52
N ALA A 104 5.81 -9.96 -5.37
CA ALA A 104 6.47 -8.97 -6.22
C ALA A 104 8.00 -8.98 -6.05
N ALA A 105 8.49 -9.20 -4.82
CA ALA A 105 9.91 -9.34 -4.55
C ALA A 105 10.48 -10.60 -5.20
N LEU A 106 9.81 -11.74 -5.08
CA LEU A 106 10.24 -13.00 -5.72
C LEU A 106 10.18 -12.91 -7.24
N GLU A 107 9.17 -12.25 -7.81
CA GLU A 107 9.09 -11.98 -9.26
C GLU A 107 10.30 -11.14 -9.73
N LYS A 108 10.66 -10.09 -8.98
CA LYS A 108 11.75 -9.19 -9.34
C LYS A 108 13.14 -9.79 -9.14
N PHE A 109 13.35 -10.51 -8.03
CA PHE A 109 14.67 -10.93 -7.58
C PHE A 109 14.94 -12.42 -7.80
N GLY A 110 13.90 -13.24 -8.00
CA GLY A 110 14.00 -14.68 -8.20
C GLY A 110 14.73 -15.42 -7.08
N GLY A 111 15.28 -16.57 -7.46
CA GLY A 111 16.05 -17.47 -6.61
C GLY A 111 15.20 -18.56 -5.96
N ASP A 112 15.79 -19.75 -5.84
CA ASP A 112 15.14 -20.94 -5.28
C ASP A 112 15.48 -21.15 -3.79
N SER A 113 16.34 -20.29 -3.24
CA SER A 113 16.69 -20.25 -1.83
C SER A 113 16.81 -18.82 -1.31
N LEU A 114 16.53 -18.62 -0.03
CA LEU A 114 16.64 -17.30 0.60
C LEU A 114 18.03 -16.67 0.43
N THR A 115 19.09 -17.48 0.48
CA THR A 115 20.47 -17.02 0.28
C THR A 115 20.70 -16.48 -1.12
N GLU A 116 20.12 -17.12 -2.14
CA GLU A 116 20.18 -16.67 -3.52
C GLU A 116 19.40 -15.37 -3.72
N THR A 117 18.13 -15.33 -3.31
CA THR A 117 17.29 -14.12 -3.39
C THR A 117 17.96 -12.95 -2.67
N ARG A 118 18.55 -13.17 -1.49
CA ARG A 118 19.28 -12.12 -0.74
C ARG A 118 20.48 -11.59 -1.51
N ARG A 119 21.23 -12.46 -2.19
CA ARG A 119 22.37 -12.06 -3.04
C ARG A 119 21.91 -11.19 -4.20
N ASN A 120 20.80 -11.56 -4.85
CA ASN A 120 20.21 -10.82 -5.97
C ASN A 120 19.72 -9.44 -5.53
N ILE A 121 19.03 -9.36 -4.39
CA ILE A 121 18.61 -8.08 -3.76
C ILE A 121 19.83 -7.21 -3.48
N ALA A 122 20.87 -7.75 -2.84
CA ALA A 122 22.07 -6.98 -2.51
C ALA A 122 22.79 -6.48 -3.77
N GLY A 123 22.82 -7.28 -4.84
CA GLY A 123 23.35 -6.87 -6.15
C GLY A 123 22.57 -5.71 -6.75
N TYR A 124 21.24 -5.79 -6.75
CA TYR A 124 20.37 -4.72 -7.21
C TYR A 124 20.59 -3.42 -6.41
N LEU A 125 20.62 -3.50 -5.08
CA LEU A 125 20.80 -2.33 -4.23
C LEU A 125 22.17 -1.66 -4.45
N ARG A 126 23.25 -2.42 -4.64
CA ARG A 126 24.56 -1.86 -5.00
C ARG A 126 24.51 -1.11 -6.32
N ALA A 127 23.93 -1.73 -7.35
CA ALA A 127 23.81 -1.12 -8.67
C ALA A 127 22.96 0.18 -8.67
N VAL A 128 21.99 0.29 -7.76
CA VAL A 128 21.24 1.53 -7.55
C VAL A 128 22.09 2.56 -6.81
N ALA A 129 22.75 2.17 -5.72
CA ALA A 129 23.62 3.05 -4.94
C ALA A 129 24.75 3.66 -5.77
N ASP A 130 25.35 2.89 -6.68
CA ASP A 130 26.41 3.37 -7.59
C ASP A 130 25.92 4.49 -8.53
N ARG A 131 24.61 4.57 -8.80
CA ARG A 131 24.00 5.66 -9.61
C ARG A 131 23.58 6.85 -8.76
N GLU A 132 23.17 6.59 -7.52
CA GLU A 132 22.67 7.59 -6.58
C GLU A 132 23.78 8.29 -5.80
N ALA A 133 25.01 7.77 -5.85
CA ALA A 133 26.24 8.48 -5.53
C ALA A 133 26.52 9.58 -6.57
N PHE A 134 25.60 10.54 -6.69
CA PHE A 134 25.80 11.74 -7.48
C PHE A 134 26.99 12.50 -6.89
N ASP A 135 28.04 12.61 -7.69
CA ASP A 135 29.24 13.37 -7.38
C ASP A 135 28.84 14.83 -7.06
N GLY A 136 29.15 15.28 -5.85
CA GLY A 136 28.89 16.65 -5.38
C GLY A 136 29.74 17.72 -6.07
N SER A 137 30.25 17.43 -7.27
CA SER A 137 31.16 18.26 -8.07
C SER A 137 30.50 18.92 -9.27
N ALA A 138 29.20 18.68 -9.53
CA ALA A 138 28.45 19.43 -10.53
C ALA A 138 28.10 20.83 -9.98
N SER A 139 29.10 21.70 -10.08
CA SER A 139 29.08 23.14 -9.91
C SER A 139 27.70 23.78 -10.04
N VAL A 140 27.37 24.58 -9.03
CA VAL A 140 26.54 25.78 -9.17
C VAL A 140 27.07 26.57 -10.37
N LEU A 141 26.49 26.35 -11.56
CA LEU A 141 26.56 27.31 -12.65
C LEU A 141 25.44 28.29 -12.39
N SER A 142 25.84 29.39 -11.76
CA SER A 142 25.16 30.68 -11.77
C SER A 142 24.55 30.99 -13.14
N GLY A 143 23.25 31.32 -13.12
CA GLY A 143 22.50 31.95 -14.20
C GLY A 143 21.27 32.63 -13.60
#